data_AF-A0A1F3VHV0-F1
#
_entry.id   AF-A0A1F3VHV0-F1
#
_cell.length_a   1.000
_cell.length_b   1.000
_cell.length_c   1.000
_cell.angle_alpha   90.00
_cell.angle_beta   90.00
_cell.angle_gamma   90.00
#
_symmetry.space_group_name_H-M   'P 1'
#
loop_
_entity.id
_entity.type
_entity.pdbx_description
1 polymer ?
#
loop_
_entity_poly.entity_id
_entity_poly.type
_entity_poly.pdbx_seq_one_letter_code
_entity_poly.pdbx_strand_id
1 'polypeptide(L)'
;MLKKVLQYKIFLIIIVLLSVIISSIIFYLINNKQNSERFTKGKDEIEVLIKASQELQRLWQNGDLDSLWKNQRLDCGELLGDPSRTNDAYLRCNPDFIQCYYEHLDKIYQPHFTVLHKNIKQKVYLNKFNNKTYYQLLTKSTYMGKNIPPFGIMVELALQNNLKNRLRFILKDVCSDVLLPARIYAFGPMPKDHRKDWKWDNFNRSIFVDKHLVSNRDIREWIEHDPNIKLGHFKTDNMQLSNPVITLNLSEMRKYCYFRGKELLHAHVFDAATFLPMDMSNARPHLIIRSPWPFSRVSKEGYLYKAQKDENYEVTKTDCTYAFTADCLKYFQYQNFNDWALSFVGISGSLGGYMEVFENITHPDENLKASSFYFPASSSVHRLANRSYWDGVGFNQNNFKFNKDVDINHLHGLELGVAFRCMRQSDHD
;
A
#
# COMPACT_ATOMS: atom_id res chain seq x y z
N MET A 1 82.34 8.58 -47.22
CA MET A 1 82.03 8.42 -45.78
C MET A 1 80.70 9.07 -45.38
N LEU A 2 80.44 10.33 -45.75
CA LEU A 2 79.24 11.09 -45.37
C LEU A 2 77.89 10.43 -45.70
N LYS A 3 77.71 9.84 -46.90
CA LYS A 3 76.46 9.17 -47.32
C LYS A 3 76.09 7.98 -46.43
N LYS A 4 77.07 7.18 -46.00
CA LYS A 4 76.84 6.03 -45.11
C LYS A 4 76.42 6.47 -43.70
N VAL A 5 77.01 7.56 -43.20
CA VAL A 5 76.63 8.15 -41.90
C VAL A 5 75.21 8.71 -41.96
N LEU A 6 74.83 9.38 -43.05
CA LEU A 6 73.48 9.91 -43.24
C LEU A 6 72.44 8.77 -43.35
N GLN A 7 72.72 7.71 -44.11
CA GLN A 7 71.86 6.53 -44.20
C GLN A 7 71.68 5.86 -42.83
N TYR A 8 72.75 5.74 -42.04
CA TYR A 8 72.67 5.16 -40.70
C TYR A 8 71.81 6.02 -39.75
N LYS A 9 71.94 7.36 -39.81
CA LYS A 9 71.11 8.29 -39.03
C LYS A 9 69.63 8.21 -39.43
N ILE A 10 69.33 8.16 -40.73
CA ILE A 10 67.95 8.02 -41.22
C ILE A 10 67.35 6.69 -40.77
N PHE A 11 68.11 5.60 -40.88
CA PHE A 11 67.67 4.28 -40.40
C PHE A 11 67.39 4.26 -38.90
N LEU A 12 68.25 4.91 -38.09
CA LEU A 12 68.05 5.03 -36.65
C LEU A 12 66.79 5.82 -36.31
N ILE A 13 66.52 6.93 -37.01
CA ILE A 13 65.30 7.74 -36.83
C ILE A 13 64.05 6.93 -37.17
N ILE A 14 64.08 6.15 -38.26
CA ILE A 14 62.96 5.28 -38.64
C ILE A 14 62.70 4.21 -37.56
N ILE A 15 63.75 3.60 -37.00
CA ILE A 15 63.61 2.64 -35.90
C ILE A 15 62.98 3.29 -34.66
N VAL A 16 63.41 4.51 -34.29
CA VAL A 16 62.86 5.22 -33.14
C VAL A 16 61.39 5.62 -33.38
N LEU A 17 61.04 6.08 -34.58
CA LEU A 17 59.65 6.38 -34.92
C LEU A 17 58.77 5.11 -34.89
N LEU A 18 59.27 4.00 -35.44
CA LEU A 18 58.57 2.71 -35.39
C LEU A 18 58.41 2.23 -33.95
N SER A 19 59.41 2.37 -33.08
CA SER A 19 59.29 1.96 -31.68
C SER A 19 58.26 2.79 -30.93
N VAL A 20 58.20 4.12 -31.15
CA VAL A 20 57.18 5.00 -30.57
C VAL A 20 55.77 4.63 -31.06
N ILE A 21 55.61 4.34 -32.36
CA ILE A 21 54.32 3.91 -32.92
C ILE A 21 53.90 2.56 -32.32
N ILE A 22 54.80 1.59 -32.27
CA ILE A 22 54.52 0.27 -31.68
C ILE A 22 54.17 0.39 -30.19
N SER A 23 54.93 1.16 -29.40
CA SER A 23 54.62 1.43 -28.00
C SER A 23 53.26 2.11 -27.83
N SER A 24 52.91 3.05 -28.71
CA SER A 24 51.61 3.74 -28.68
C SER A 24 50.45 2.78 -29.00
N ILE A 25 50.62 1.89 -29.98
CA ILE A 25 49.63 0.86 -30.33
C ILE A 25 49.46 -0.14 -29.18
N ILE A 26 50.56 -0.61 -28.58
CA ILE A 26 50.53 -1.53 -27.43
C ILE A 26 49.81 -0.87 -26.25
N PHE A 27 50.15 0.39 -25.93
CA PHE A 27 49.48 1.13 -24.86
C PHE A 27 47.98 1.30 -25.13
N TYR A 28 47.59 1.62 -26.37
CA TYR A 28 46.20 1.71 -26.78
C TYR A 28 45.44 0.39 -26.62
N LEU A 29 46.04 -0.74 -27.05
CA LEU A 29 45.45 -2.07 -26.91
C LEU A 29 45.30 -2.49 -25.44
N ILE A 30 46.29 -2.20 -24.60
CA ILE A 30 46.22 -2.46 -23.14
C ILE A 30 45.09 -1.64 -22.52
N ASN A 31 44.99 -0.35 -22.85
CA ASN A 31 43.94 0.52 -22.32
C ASN A 31 42.54 0.08 -22.77
N ASN A 32 42.38 -0.30 -24.05
CA ASN A 32 41.12 -0.85 -24.55
C ASN A 32 40.74 -2.17 -23.89
N LYS A 33 41.70 -3.08 -23.66
CA LYS A 33 41.46 -4.33 -22.94
C LYS A 33 41.00 -4.05 -21.51
N GLN A 34 41.69 -3.17 -20.79
CA GLN A 34 41.31 -2.77 -19.43
C GLN A 34 39.92 -2.10 -19.40
N ASN A 35 39.59 -1.26 -20.37
CA ASN A 35 38.28 -0.63 -20.49
C ASN A 35 37.18 -1.65 -20.77
N SER A 36 37.41 -2.61 -21.67
CA SER A 36 36.48 -3.71 -21.95
C SER A 36 36.28 -4.61 -20.73
N GLU A 37 37.34 -4.94 -20.00
CA GLU A 37 37.25 -5.73 -18.76
C GLU A 37 36.48 -4.98 -17.68
N ARG A 38 36.71 -3.66 -17.51
CA ARG A 38 35.94 -2.81 -16.61
C ARG A 38 34.47 -2.73 -17.00
N PHE A 39 34.17 -2.62 -18.30
CA PHE A 39 32.80 -2.60 -18.80
C PHE A 39 32.08 -3.93 -18.57
N THR A 40 32.73 -5.06 -18.90
CA THR A 40 32.18 -6.41 -18.67
C THR A 40 31.98 -6.65 -17.17
N LYS A 41 32.94 -6.28 -16.33
CA LYS A 41 32.81 -6.37 -14.86
C LYS A 41 31.64 -5.50 -14.37
N GLY A 42 31.52 -4.27 -14.86
CA GLY A 42 30.39 -3.39 -14.53
C GLY A 42 29.05 -3.99 -14.94
N LYS A 43 28.96 -4.59 -16.12
CA LYS A 43 27.75 -5.29 -16.59
C LYS A 43 27.39 -6.48 -15.69
N ASP A 44 28.35 -7.32 -15.35
CA ASP A 44 28.14 -8.49 -14.49
C ASP A 44 27.68 -8.06 -13.08
N GLU A 45 28.29 -7.02 -12.53
CA GLU A 45 27.92 -6.45 -11.24
C GLU A 45 26.49 -5.88 -11.26
N ILE A 46 26.09 -5.20 -12.34
CA ILE A 46 24.70 -4.74 -12.52
C ILE A 46 23.74 -5.91 -12.61
N GLU A 47 24.06 -6.99 -13.32
CA GLU A 47 23.19 -8.17 -13.43
C GLU A 47 22.96 -8.82 -12.05
N VAL A 48 24.01 -8.89 -11.23
CA VAL A 48 23.90 -9.37 -9.84
C VAL A 48 22.97 -8.50 -9.02
N LEU A 49 23.12 -7.16 -9.12
CA LEU A 49 22.26 -6.21 -8.41
C LEU A 49 20.81 -6.29 -8.89
N ILE A 50 20.56 -6.52 -10.19
CA ILE A 50 19.22 -6.72 -10.74
C ILE A 50 18.58 -7.99 -10.14
N LYS A 51 19.29 -9.11 -10.07
CA LYS A 51 18.76 -10.34 -9.44
C LYS A 51 18.43 -10.13 -7.96
N ALA A 52 19.31 -9.45 -7.21
CA ALA A 52 19.02 -9.10 -5.82
C ALA A 52 17.81 -8.15 -5.70
N SER A 53 17.64 -7.21 -6.63
CA SER A 53 16.48 -6.29 -6.64
C SER A 53 15.16 -7.03 -6.87
N GLN A 54 15.15 -8.10 -7.66
CA GLN A 54 13.97 -8.94 -7.89
C GLN A 54 13.58 -9.71 -6.62
N GLU A 55 14.55 -10.27 -5.89
CA GLU A 55 14.29 -10.90 -4.60
C GLU A 55 13.80 -9.90 -3.55
N LEU A 56 14.38 -8.69 -3.50
CA LEU A 56 13.90 -7.61 -2.64
C LEU A 56 12.45 -7.22 -3.01
N GLN A 57 12.14 -7.11 -4.29
CA GLN A 57 10.78 -6.83 -4.75
C GLN A 57 9.80 -7.95 -4.36
N ARG A 58 10.23 -9.22 -4.43
CA ARG A 58 9.43 -10.36 -3.99
C ARG A 58 9.16 -10.31 -2.49
N LEU A 59 10.17 -10.00 -1.66
CA LEU A 59 10.01 -9.81 -0.22
C LEU A 59 9.07 -8.63 0.08
N TRP A 60 9.26 -7.50 -0.60
CA TRP A 60 8.41 -6.32 -0.49
C TRP A 60 6.94 -6.62 -0.75
N GLN A 61 6.62 -7.33 -1.85
CA GLN A 61 5.24 -7.60 -2.25
C GLN A 61 4.56 -8.67 -1.39
N ASN A 62 5.32 -9.65 -0.90
CA ASN A 62 4.76 -10.79 -0.18
C ASN A 62 4.85 -10.68 1.34
N GLY A 63 5.68 -9.78 1.88
CA GLY A 63 5.92 -9.65 3.30
C GLY A 63 6.76 -10.81 3.85
N ASP A 64 6.41 -11.30 5.04
CA ASP A 64 7.12 -12.37 5.74
C ASP A 64 6.76 -13.77 5.22
N LEU A 65 7.37 -14.16 4.10
CA LEU A 65 7.16 -15.44 3.43
C LEU A 65 7.46 -16.66 4.31
N ASP A 66 8.45 -16.55 5.19
CA ASP A 66 8.93 -17.65 6.03
C ASP A 66 8.31 -17.61 7.45
N SER A 67 7.37 -16.68 7.68
CA SER A 67 6.72 -16.46 8.98
C SER A 67 7.72 -16.25 10.12
N LEU A 68 8.87 -15.62 9.85
CA LEU A 68 9.91 -15.36 10.85
C LEU A 68 9.40 -14.47 11.98
N TRP A 69 8.62 -13.44 11.68
CA TRP A 69 8.04 -12.52 12.66
C TRP A 69 6.96 -13.21 13.49
N LYS A 70 6.05 -13.93 12.84
CA LYS A 70 4.97 -14.67 13.50
C LYS A 70 5.50 -15.77 14.43
N ASN A 71 6.61 -16.42 14.03
CA ASN A 71 7.32 -17.41 14.83
C ASN A 71 8.33 -16.80 15.81
N GLN A 72 8.33 -15.47 16.00
CA GLN A 72 9.20 -14.74 16.94
C GLN A 72 10.71 -14.96 16.70
N ARG A 73 11.10 -15.33 15.47
CA ARG A 73 12.50 -15.38 15.03
C ARG A 73 13.03 -14.01 14.59
N LEU A 74 12.11 -13.07 14.33
CA LEU A 74 12.40 -11.69 14.00
C LEU A 74 11.81 -10.78 15.08
N ASP A 75 12.65 -10.09 15.85
CA ASP A 75 12.21 -9.15 16.89
C ASP A 75 11.93 -7.77 16.28
N CYS A 76 10.65 -7.51 16.01
CA CYS A 76 10.14 -6.27 15.44
C CYS A 76 9.07 -5.60 16.31
N GLY A 77 9.00 -5.90 17.61
CA GLY A 77 7.90 -5.45 18.47
C GLY A 77 7.66 -3.94 18.41
N GLU A 78 8.74 -3.14 18.39
CA GLU A 78 8.67 -1.67 18.34
C GLU A 78 8.17 -1.14 16.97
N LEU A 79 8.53 -1.83 15.88
CA LEU A 79 8.26 -1.36 14.52
C LEU A 79 6.94 -1.90 13.97
N LEU A 80 6.55 -3.12 14.32
CA LEU A 80 5.42 -3.85 13.75
C LEU A 80 4.34 -4.21 14.78
N GLY A 81 4.62 -4.08 16.08
CA GLY A 81 3.70 -4.43 17.17
C GLY A 81 3.63 -5.93 17.44
N ASP A 82 2.50 -6.37 18.00
CA ASP A 82 2.26 -7.76 18.37
C ASP A 82 1.89 -8.63 17.15
N PRO A 83 2.66 -9.68 16.81
CA PRO A 83 2.35 -10.59 15.71
C PRO A 83 1.08 -11.41 15.92
N SER A 84 0.68 -11.68 17.17
CA SER A 84 -0.54 -12.46 17.45
C SER A 84 -1.82 -11.70 17.12
N ARG A 85 -1.74 -10.37 17.06
CA ARG A 85 -2.86 -9.46 16.81
C ARG A 85 -2.86 -8.89 15.40
N THR A 86 -1.85 -9.20 14.60
CA THR A 86 -1.65 -8.58 13.29
C THR A 86 -1.74 -9.62 12.18
N ASN A 87 -2.44 -9.28 11.11
CA ASN A 87 -2.53 -10.15 9.94
C ASN A 87 -1.25 -10.05 9.09
N ASP A 88 -0.80 -11.16 8.50
CA ASP A 88 0.41 -11.23 7.66
C ASP A 88 0.35 -10.27 6.45
N ALA A 89 -0.85 -9.92 5.96
CA ALA A 89 -1.03 -8.93 4.90
C ALA A 89 -0.52 -7.53 5.28
N TYR A 90 -0.44 -7.18 6.57
CA TYR A 90 0.13 -5.92 7.06
C TYR A 90 1.63 -5.76 6.71
N LEU A 91 2.33 -6.87 6.48
CA LEU A 91 3.77 -6.86 6.20
C LEU A 91 4.07 -6.61 4.71
N ARG A 92 3.05 -6.73 3.85
CA ARG A 92 3.18 -6.49 2.41
C ARG A 92 3.29 -5.00 2.14
N CYS A 93 4.25 -4.63 1.32
CA CYS A 93 4.58 -3.24 1.02
C CYS A 93 4.79 -2.38 2.29
N ASN A 94 5.35 -2.97 3.35
CA ASN A 94 5.57 -2.28 4.62
C ASN A 94 7.06 -1.93 4.84
N PRO A 95 7.43 -0.64 4.81
CA PRO A 95 8.80 -0.19 5.04
C PRO A 95 9.38 -0.60 6.39
N ASP A 96 8.55 -0.68 7.43
CA ASP A 96 8.99 -1.00 8.79
C ASP A 96 9.38 -2.49 8.88
N PHE A 97 8.73 -3.34 8.08
CA PHE A 97 9.12 -4.74 7.93
C PHE A 97 10.48 -4.86 7.22
N ILE A 98 10.70 -4.12 6.12
CA ILE A 98 12.01 -4.07 5.44
C ILE A 98 13.10 -3.59 6.40
N GLN A 99 12.83 -2.54 7.17
CA GLN A 99 13.77 -2.03 8.17
C GLN A 99 14.13 -3.11 9.17
N CYS A 100 13.13 -3.70 9.83
CA CYS A 100 13.36 -4.71 10.87
C CYS A 100 14.09 -5.95 10.32
N TYR A 101 13.67 -6.44 9.15
CA TYR A 101 14.23 -7.62 8.53
C TYR A 101 15.74 -7.48 8.27
N TYR A 102 16.16 -6.36 7.65
CA TYR A 102 17.58 -6.15 7.34
C TYR A 102 18.41 -5.72 8.55
N GLU A 103 17.81 -5.08 9.57
CA GLU A 103 18.50 -4.86 10.84
C GLU A 103 18.80 -6.17 11.56
N HIS A 104 17.88 -7.14 11.51
CA HIS A 104 18.11 -8.46 12.06
C HIS A 104 19.25 -9.18 11.32
N LEU A 105 19.26 -9.15 9.98
CA LEU A 105 20.34 -9.78 9.19
C LEU A 105 21.72 -9.17 9.50
N ASP A 106 21.79 -7.84 9.67
CA ASP A 106 22.97 -7.14 10.14
C ASP A 106 23.46 -7.67 11.50
N LYS A 107 22.54 -7.81 12.48
CA LYS A 107 22.87 -8.28 13.85
C LYS A 107 23.45 -9.69 13.85
N ILE A 108 23.01 -10.55 12.93
CA ILE A 108 23.50 -11.93 12.79
C ILE A 108 24.64 -12.07 11.75
N TYR A 109 25.19 -10.95 11.26
CA TYR A 109 26.27 -10.88 10.29
C TYR A 109 26.02 -11.66 8.98
N GLN A 110 24.76 -11.71 8.53
CA GLN A 110 24.38 -12.37 7.29
C GLN A 110 24.31 -11.38 6.11
N PRO A 111 24.75 -11.77 4.90
CA PRO A 111 24.53 -10.95 3.72
C PRO A 111 23.03 -10.84 3.44
N HIS A 112 22.57 -9.65 3.04
CA HIS A 112 21.15 -9.42 2.72
C HIS A 112 20.69 -10.30 1.55
N PHE A 113 21.59 -10.52 0.58
CA PHE A 113 21.39 -11.49 -0.49
C PHE A 113 22.69 -12.20 -0.84
N THR A 114 22.56 -13.47 -1.23
CA THR A 114 23.62 -14.24 -1.88
C THR A 114 23.15 -14.63 -3.27
N VAL A 115 23.74 -14.02 -4.30
CA VAL A 115 23.38 -14.25 -5.71
C VAL A 115 24.45 -15.11 -6.36
N LEU A 116 24.04 -16.21 -7.00
CA LEU A 116 24.93 -17.01 -7.84
C LEU A 116 24.97 -16.43 -9.26
N HIS A 117 26.12 -15.94 -9.70
CA HIS A 117 26.31 -15.45 -11.06
C HIS A 117 27.65 -15.97 -11.60
N LYS A 118 27.62 -16.64 -12.75
CA LYS A 118 28.78 -17.31 -13.37
C LYS A 118 29.54 -18.23 -12.39
N ASN A 119 28.80 -19.02 -11.61
CA ASN A 119 29.31 -19.94 -10.57
C ASN A 119 30.04 -19.26 -9.40
N ILE A 120 29.97 -17.94 -9.28
CA ILE A 120 30.54 -17.19 -8.16
C ILE A 120 29.40 -16.69 -7.28
N LYS A 121 29.48 -16.96 -5.97
CA LYS A 121 28.56 -16.40 -4.98
C LYS A 121 28.94 -14.94 -4.70
N GLN A 122 28.05 -14.03 -5.04
CA GLN A 122 28.19 -12.60 -4.78
C GLN A 122 27.31 -12.21 -3.61
N LYS A 123 27.85 -11.42 -2.69
CA LYS A 123 27.12 -10.90 -1.52
C LYS A 123 26.68 -9.47 -1.80
N VAL A 124 25.39 -9.23 -1.64
CA VAL A 124 24.75 -7.92 -1.85
C VAL A 124 24.17 -7.43 -0.53
N TYR A 125 24.30 -6.13 -0.29
CA TYR A 125 23.82 -5.45 0.91
C TYR A 125 22.94 -4.26 0.52
N LEU A 126 22.03 -3.88 1.42
CA LEU A 126 21.32 -2.60 1.35
C LEU A 126 22.16 -1.56 2.08
N ASN A 127 22.28 -0.38 1.49
CA ASN A 127 22.88 0.76 2.14
C ASN A 127 21.85 1.50 3.00
N LYS A 128 22.28 1.97 4.17
CA LYS A 128 21.46 2.83 5.02
C LYS A 128 21.50 4.27 4.51
N PHE A 129 20.34 4.89 4.39
CA PHE A 129 20.17 6.33 4.21
C PHE A 129 20.41 7.01 5.56
N ASN A 130 21.29 8.03 5.56
CA ASN A 130 21.67 8.80 6.76
C ASN A 130 22.09 7.93 7.95
N ASN A 131 22.66 6.74 7.69
CA ASN A 131 23.04 5.74 8.70
C ASN A 131 21.90 5.27 9.61
N LYS A 132 20.63 5.47 9.24
CA LYS A 132 19.46 5.13 10.06
C LYS A 132 18.58 4.07 9.38
N THR A 133 18.02 4.39 8.23
CA THR A 133 17.00 3.56 7.57
C THR A 133 17.55 2.89 6.31
N TYR A 134 17.08 1.70 5.97
CA TYR A 134 17.41 1.03 4.70
C TYR A 134 16.67 1.59 3.48
N TYR A 135 15.78 2.54 3.73
CA TYR A 135 14.94 3.10 2.72
C TYR A 135 14.82 4.62 2.89
N GLN A 136 14.46 5.28 1.80
CA GLN A 136 14.01 6.66 1.79
C GLN A 136 12.57 6.70 1.28
N LEU A 137 11.68 7.33 2.03
CA LEU A 137 10.28 7.49 1.64
C LEU A 137 10.17 8.35 0.39
N LEU A 138 9.35 7.91 -0.57
CA LEU A 138 9.02 8.67 -1.77
C LEU A 138 7.54 9.00 -1.77
N THR A 139 7.23 10.29 -1.78
CA THR A 139 5.87 10.79 -1.92
C THR A 139 5.81 11.83 -3.03
N LYS A 140 4.63 12.05 -3.62
CA LYS A 140 4.44 13.17 -4.54
C LYS A 140 4.71 14.54 -3.91
N SER A 141 4.54 14.67 -2.59
CA SER A 141 4.84 15.92 -1.89
C SER A 141 6.34 16.22 -1.83
N THR A 142 7.20 15.20 -1.83
CA THR A 142 8.66 15.38 -1.70
C THR A 142 9.42 15.30 -3.00
N TYR A 143 8.89 14.61 -4.01
CA TYR A 143 9.58 14.47 -5.27
C TYR A 143 8.73 14.90 -6.46
N MET A 144 9.17 15.97 -7.12
CA MET A 144 8.57 16.47 -8.36
C MET A 144 9.20 15.77 -9.57
N GLY A 145 8.64 14.63 -9.97
CA GLY A 145 9.06 13.93 -11.19
C GLY A 145 7.89 13.22 -11.84
N LYS A 146 7.80 13.29 -13.18
CA LYS A 146 6.69 12.69 -13.95
C LYS A 146 6.53 11.19 -13.73
N ASN A 147 7.62 10.48 -13.40
CA ASN A 147 7.65 9.02 -13.27
C ASN A 147 7.69 8.52 -11.82
N ILE A 148 7.39 9.39 -10.85
CA ILE A 148 7.46 9.03 -9.44
C ILE A 148 6.10 8.47 -9.02
N PRO A 149 6.06 7.28 -8.39
CA PRO A 149 4.80 6.71 -7.93
C PRO A 149 4.14 7.65 -6.90
N PRO A 150 2.80 7.59 -6.72
CA PRO A 150 2.12 8.33 -5.67
C PRO A 150 2.76 8.14 -4.29
N PHE A 151 3.15 6.89 -4.01
CA PHE A 151 3.87 6.50 -2.81
C PHE A 151 4.76 5.27 -3.06
N GLY A 152 5.89 5.20 -2.37
CA GLY A 152 6.77 4.03 -2.34
C GLY A 152 8.03 4.32 -1.53
N ILE A 153 9.00 3.42 -1.63
CA ILE A 153 10.30 3.61 -1.00
C ILE A 153 11.44 3.47 -2.01
N MET A 154 12.48 4.28 -1.85
CA MET A 154 13.76 4.11 -2.54
C MET A 154 14.68 3.26 -1.68
N VAL A 155 15.33 2.29 -2.29
CA VAL A 155 16.37 1.45 -1.67
C VAL A 155 17.64 1.52 -2.50
N GLU A 156 18.80 1.34 -1.87
CA GLU A 156 20.10 1.34 -2.52
C GLU A 156 20.83 0.02 -2.25
N LEU A 157 21.10 -0.76 -3.29
CA LEU A 157 21.88 -2.01 -3.20
C LEU A 157 23.34 -1.77 -3.58
N ALA A 158 24.25 -2.44 -2.90
CA ALA A 158 25.69 -2.42 -3.20
C ALA A 158 26.31 -3.82 -3.03
N LEU A 159 27.39 -4.07 -3.79
CA LEU A 159 28.19 -5.27 -3.66
C LEU A 159 29.21 -5.12 -2.54
N GLN A 160 29.47 -6.21 -1.78
CA GLN A 160 30.46 -6.20 -0.69
C GLN A 160 31.83 -5.69 -1.13
N ASN A 161 32.27 -6.13 -2.31
CA ASN A 161 33.61 -5.88 -2.82
C ASN A 161 33.71 -4.62 -3.69
N ASN A 162 32.60 -3.90 -3.92
CA ASN A 162 32.58 -2.72 -4.77
C ASN A 162 31.45 -1.74 -4.37
N LEU A 163 31.76 -0.84 -3.44
CA LEU A 163 30.84 0.21 -2.99
C LEU A 163 30.60 1.32 -4.03
N LYS A 164 31.32 1.32 -5.17
CA LYS A 164 31.13 2.32 -6.23
C LYS A 164 29.93 1.97 -7.12
N ASN A 165 29.69 0.69 -7.34
CA ASN A 165 28.57 0.23 -8.15
C ASN A 165 27.37 -0.02 -7.26
N ARG A 166 26.43 0.92 -7.32
CA ARG A 166 25.21 0.94 -6.53
C ARG A 166 24.00 0.94 -7.45
N LEU A 167 22.97 0.20 -7.08
CA LEU A 167 21.69 0.22 -7.76
C LEU A 167 20.67 0.87 -6.83
N ARG A 168 20.20 2.06 -7.22
CA ARG A 168 19.01 2.67 -6.61
C ARG A 168 17.79 2.26 -7.42
N PHE A 169 16.77 1.81 -6.74
CA PHE A 169 15.49 1.55 -7.40
C PHE A 169 14.33 1.78 -6.44
N ILE A 170 13.13 1.86 -7.03
CA ILE A 170 11.91 2.25 -6.34
C ILE A 170 11.03 1.03 -6.16
N LEU A 171 10.68 0.74 -4.91
CA LEU A 171 9.66 -0.22 -4.54
C LEU A 171 8.32 0.53 -4.39
N LYS A 172 7.44 0.38 -5.38
CA LYS A 172 6.11 1.01 -5.37
C LYS A 172 5.22 0.29 -4.36
N ASP A 173 4.41 1.04 -3.61
CA ASP A 173 3.34 0.44 -2.82
C ASP A 173 2.17 0.08 -3.73
N VAL A 174 2.13 -1.17 -4.15
CA VAL A 174 1.06 -1.76 -4.97
C VAL A 174 0.11 -2.62 -4.15
N CYS A 175 0.47 -2.92 -2.90
CA CYS A 175 -0.27 -3.84 -2.05
C CYS A 175 -1.51 -3.18 -1.43
N SER A 176 -1.44 -1.85 -1.25
CA SER A 176 -2.51 -1.06 -0.64
C SER A 176 -3.63 -0.70 -1.60
N ASP A 177 -3.45 -0.80 -2.93
CA ASP A 177 -4.43 -0.34 -3.92
C ASP A 177 -5.24 -1.49 -4.52
N VAL A 178 -6.54 -1.30 -4.70
CA VAL A 178 -7.38 -2.10 -5.59
C VAL A 178 -7.91 -1.27 -6.75
N LEU A 179 -7.93 -1.84 -7.95
CA LEU A 179 -8.46 -1.18 -9.14
C LEU A 179 -9.99 -1.37 -9.22
N LEU A 180 -10.74 -0.27 -9.34
CA LEU A 180 -12.15 -0.31 -9.71
C LEU A 180 -12.27 -0.59 -11.22
N PRO A 181 -12.87 -1.71 -11.65
CA PRO A 181 -12.99 -2.03 -13.07
C PRO A 181 -13.74 -0.96 -13.87
N ALA A 182 -13.45 -0.83 -15.16
CA ALA A 182 -14.15 0.11 -16.03
C ALA A 182 -15.60 -0.35 -16.30
N ARG A 183 -16.60 0.37 -15.80
CA ARG A 183 -18.03 -0.01 -15.86
C ARG A 183 -18.97 1.20 -15.62
N ILE A 184 -20.24 1.04 -16.00
CA ILE A 184 -21.36 1.87 -15.51
C ILE A 184 -21.81 1.40 -14.12
N TYR A 185 -21.74 2.30 -13.14
CA TYR A 185 -22.11 2.12 -11.75
C TYR A 185 -23.32 2.98 -11.37
N ALA A 186 -23.91 2.70 -10.21
CA ALA A 186 -24.99 3.47 -9.62
C ALA A 186 -24.61 3.92 -8.20
N PHE A 187 -25.15 5.04 -7.75
CA PHE A 187 -24.89 5.62 -6.43
C PHE A 187 -26.12 5.53 -5.52
N GLY A 188 -25.89 5.24 -4.26
CA GLY A 188 -26.94 5.23 -3.25
C GLY A 188 -27.75 3.93 -3.25
N PRO A 189 -28.82 3.88 -2.44
CA PRO A 189 -29.77 2.78 -2.44
C PRO A 189 -30.57 2.74 -3.76
N MET A 190 -31.17 1.58 -4.08
CA MET A 190 -31.99 1.45 -5.28
C MET A 190 -33.29 2.28 -5.17
N PRO A 191 -33.53 3.25 -6.08
CA PRO A 191 -34.76 4.03 -6.04
C PRO A 191 -35.95 3.18 -6.47
N LYS A 192 -37.17 3.57 -6.03
CA LYS A 192 -38.43 2.93 -6.46
C LYS A 192 -38.66 3.08 -7.97
N ASP A 193 -38.28 4.23 -8.54
CA ASP A 193 -38.32 4.49 -9.98
C ASP A 193 -36.90 4.44 -10.55
N HIS A 194 -36.57 3.37 -11.26
CA HIS A 194 -35.26 3.15 -11.87
C HIS A 194 -34.84 4.21 -12.88
N ARG A 195 -35.78 5.02 -13.39
CA ARG A 195 -35.47 6.13 -14.30
C ARG A 195 -34.82 7.32 -13.60
N LYS A 196 -34.99 7.41 -12.27
CA LYS A 196 -34.35 8.44 -11.44
C LYS A 196 -33.02 7.99 -10.84
N ASP A 197 -32.52 6.84 -11.30
CA ASP A 197 -31.30 6.27 -10.77
C ASP A 197 -30.08 7.07 -11.23
N TRP A 198 -29.26 7.51 -10.27
CA TRP A 198 -28.03 8.22 -10.57
C TRP A 198 -26.96 7.22 -10.99
N LYS A 199 -26.56 7.30 -12.25
CA LYS A 199 -25.55 6.42 -12.86
C LYS A 199 -24.36 7.23 -13.31
N TRP A 200 -23.20 6.62 -13.24
CA TRP A 200 -21.94 7.19 -13.70
C TRP A 200 -21.05 6.06 -14.22
N ASP A 201 -20.01 6.39 -14.96
CA ASP A 201 -19.02 5.41 -15.40
C ASP A 201 -17.60 5.90 -15.12
N ASN A 202 -16.66 4.98 -15.08
CA ASN A 202 -15.23 5.28 -15.04
C ASN A 202 -14.53 4.84 -16.34
N PHE A 203 -15.21 4.84 -17.49
CA PHE A 203 -14.52 4.61 -18.76
C PHE A 203 -13.45 5.70 -18.96
N ASN A 204 -12.29 5.29 -19.49
CA ASN A 204 -11.10 6.14 -19.67
C ASN A 204 -10.46 6.67 -18.36
N ARG A 205 -10.87 6.15 -17.19
CA ARG A 205 -10.31 6.53 -15.89
C ARG A 205 -9.95 5.30 -15.08
N SER A 206 -8.69 5.19 -14.66
CA SER A 206 -8.28 4.17 -13.70
C SER A 206 -8.45 4.71 -12.28
N ILE A 207 -9.42 4.16 -11.55
CA ILE A 207 -9.69 4.53 -10.16
C ILE A 207 -9.11 3.45 -9.25
N PHE A 208 -8.23 3.85 -8.35
CA PHE A 208 -7.64 2.98 -7.33
C PHE A 208 -8.14 3.39 -5.95
N VAL A 209 -8.51 2.42 -5.13
CA VAL A 209 -9.02 2.61 -3.77
C VAL A 209 -8.15 1.85 -2.80
N ASP A 210 -7.94 2.38 -1.59
CA ASP A 210 -7.21 1.64 -0.56
C ASP A 210 -7.95 0.35 -0.19
N LYS A 211 -7.22 -0.77 -0.19
CA LYS A 211 -7.71 -2.11 0.15
C LYS A 211 -8.07 -2.23 1.63
N HIS A 212 -7.34 -1.56 2.51
CA HIS A 212 -7.55 -1.51 3.96
C HIS A 212 -7.78 -0.07 4.44
N LEU A 213 -8.28 0.12 5.66
CA LEU A 213 -8.39 1.47 6.25
C LEU A 213 -6.99 2.01 6.53
N VAL A 214 -6.83 3.34 6.53
CA VAL A 214 -5.55 3.98 6.92
C VAL A 214 -5.19 3.57 8.34
N SER A 215 -3.96 3.13 8.55
CA SER A 215 -3.50 2.60 9.84
C SER A 215 -2.78 3.64 10.68
N ASN A 216 -2.63 3.34 11.98
CA ASN A 216 -1.83 4.15 12.90
C ASN A 216 -0.36 4.28 12.45
N ARG A 217 0.19 3.21 11.87
CA ARG A 217 1.52 3.20 11.26
C ARG A 217 1.66 4.25 10.17
N ASP A 218 0.65 4.38 9.33
CA ASP A 218 0.68 5.33 8.22
C ASP A 218 0.68 6.78 8.70
N ILE A 219 -0.05 7.07 9.78
CA ILE A 219 -0.06 8.40 10.39
C ILE A 219 1.25 8.70 11.11
N ARG A 220 1.85 7.72 11.79
CA ARG A 220 3.21 7.85 12.34
C ARG A 220 4.21 8.21 11.25
N GLU A 221 4.22 7.46 10.15
CA GLU A 221 5.10 7.72 9.01
C GLU A 221 4.90 9.14 8.45
N TRP A 222 3.66 9.60 8.35
CA TRP A 222 3.34 10.95 7.89
C TRP A 222 3.91 12.04 8.81
N ILE A 223 3.75 11.91 10.13
CA ILE A 223 4.26 12.85 11.13
C ILE A 223 5.81 12.86 11.14
N GLU A 224 6.43 11.69 11.08
CA GLU A 224 7.90 11.56 11.08
C GLU A 224 8.53 12.17 9.82
N HIS A 225 7.80 12.15 8.71
CA HIS A 225 8.28 12.65 7.44
C HIS A 225 8.13 14.18 7.28
N ASP A 226 7.06 14.78 7.82
CA ASP A 226 6.83 16.23 7.78
C ASP A 226 6.81 16.82 9.20
N PRO A 227 7.91 17.46 9.65
CA PRO A 227 8.03 17.99 11.00
C PRO A 227 7.08 19.17 11.29
N ASN A 228 6.42 19.73 10.28
CA ASN A 228 5.41 20.77 10.48
C ASN A 228 4.06 20.21 10.94
N ILE A 229 3.88 18.90 10.84
CA ILE A 229 2.63 18.23 11.20
C ILE A 229 2.66 17.91 12.68
N LYS A 230 1.77 18.57 13.43
CA LYS A 230 1.61 18.38 14.88
C LYS A 230 0.20 17.93 15.19
N LEU A 231 0.04 16.62 15.41
CA LEU A 231 -1.23 16.02 15.80
C LEU A 231 -1.23 15.80 17.32
N GLY A 232 -1.49 16.86 18.09
CA GLY A 232 -1.38 16.82 19.57
C GLY A 232 -2.29 15.79 20.26
N HIS A 233 -3.36 15.34 19.60
CA HIS A 233 -4.25 14.29 20.06
C HIS A 233 -3.81 12.88 19.63
N PHE A 234 -2.90 12.75 18.66
CA PHE A 234 -2.36 11.48 18.19
C PHE A 234 -1.12 11.12 19.00
N LYS A 235 -1.25 10.13 19.89
CA LYS A 235 -0.15 9.59 20.70
C LYS A 235 0.29 8.25 20.13
N THR A 236 1.57 8.13 19.81
CA THR A 236 2.16 6.89 19.28
C THR A 236 2.39 5.83 20.35
N ASP A 237 2.49 6.25 21.62
CA ASP A 237 2.85 5.35 22.72
C ASP A 237 1.75 4.30 22.96
N ASN A 238 2.13 3.03 22.96
CA ASN A 238 1.25 1.87 23.19
C ASN A 238 0.16 1.64 22.13
N MET A 239 0.23 2.32 20.99
CA MET A 239 -0.75 2.14 19.92
C MET A 239 -0.41 0.92 19.06
N GLN A 240 -1.40 0.06 18.81
CA GLN A 240 -1.25 -1.02 17.83
C GLN A 240 -1.18 -0.41 16.43
N LEU A 241 0.01 -0.47 15.83
CA LEU A 241 0.35 0.20 14.56
C LEU A 241 -0.49 -0.31 13.38
N SER A 242 -0.86 -1.58 13.39
CA SER A 242 -1.69 -2.22 12.37
C SER A 242 -3.20 -1.92 12.49
N ASN A 243 -3.66 -1.30 13.59
CA ASN A 243 -5.06 -0.89 13.72
C ASN A 243 -5.36 0.34 12.87
N PRO A 244 -6.62 0.54 12.45
CA PRO A 244 -7.02 1.76 11.77
C PRO A 244 -6.80 2.97 12.68
N VAL A 245 -6.44 4.10 12.09
CA VAL A 245 -6.50 5.37 12.80
C VAL A 245 -7.95 5.83 12.90
N ILE A 246 -8.36 6.23 14.11
CA ILE A 246 -9.75 6.61 14.41
C ILE A 246 -9.89 7.96 15.12
N THR A 247 -8.77 8.66 15.33
CA THR A 247 -8.69 9.87 16.16
C THR A 247 -8.49 11.15 15.36
N LEU A 248 -8.34 11.06 14.04
CA LEU A 248 -8.15 12.23 13.17
C LEU A 248 -9.47 12.91 12.86
N ASN A 249 -9.46 14.25 12.79
CA ASN A 249 -10.59 14.99 12.24
C ASN A 249 -10.61 14.90 10.70
N LEU A 250 -11.73 15.28 10.08
CA LEU A 250 -11.93 15.16 8.63
C LEU A 250 -10.89 15.97 7.82
N SER A 251 -10.44 17.12 8.34
CA SER A 251 -9.41 17.93 7.69
C SER A 251 -8.05 17.21 7.67
N GLU A 252 -7.68 16.56 8.77
CA GLU A 252 -6.45 15.78 8.89
C GLU A 252 -6.48 14.54 7.99
N MET A 253 -7.61 13.84 7.93
CA MET A 253 -7.80 12.70 7.02
C MET A 253 -7.57 13.11 5.56
N ARG A 254 -8.14 14.25 5.12
CA ARG A 254 -7.91 14.81 3.78
C ARG A 254 -6.44 15.17 3.53
N LYS A 255 -5.79 15.81 4.50
CA LYS A 255 -4.35 16.18 4.40
C LYS A 255 -3.46 14.94 4.30
N TYR A 256 -3.75 13.87 5.05
CA TYR A 256 -3.03 12.61 4.93
C TYR A 256 -3.20 11.99 3.54
N CYS A 257 -4.43 11.93 3.01
CA CYS A 257 -4.64 11.41 1.66
C CYS A 257 -3.85 12.22 0.62
N TYR A 258 -3.83 13.55 0.74
CA TYR A 258 -3.04 14.41 -0.13
C TYR A 258 -1.53 14.13 -0.04
N PHE A 259 -1.01 13.90 1.17
CA PHE A 259 0.38 13.50 1.40
C PHE A 259 0.74 12.21 0.62
N ARG A 260 -0.19 11.25 0.56
CA ARG A 260 -0.04 10.01 -0.23
C ARG A 260 -0.27 10.19 -1.74
N GLY A 261 -0.51 11.43 -2.21
CA GLY A 261 -0.87 11.72 -3.60
C GLY A 261 -2.25 11.18 -3.99
N LYS A 262 -3.16 11.12 -3.03
CA LYS A 262 -4.52 10.59 -3.10
C LYS A 262 -5.53 11.64 -2.62
N GLU A 263 -6.81 11.32 -2.70
CA GLU A 263 -7.94 12.08 -2.13
C GLU A 263 -8.73 11.18 -1.16
N LEU A 264 -9.56 11.77 -0.30
CA LEU A 264 -10.45 10.99 0.56
C LEU A 264 -11.42 10.19 -0.32
N LEU A 265 -11.73 8.94 0.06
CA LEU A 265 -12.62 8.09 -0.72
C LEU A 265 -14.00 8.76 -0.93
N HIS A 266 -14.43 8.83 -2.18
CA HIS A 266 -15.75 9.35 -2.53
C HIS A 266 -16.85 8.32 -2.29
N ALA A 267 -18.00 8.78 -1.79
CA ALA A 267 -19.13 7.92 -1.45
C ALA A 267 -19.63 7.08 -2.64
N HIS A 268 -19.71 7.66 -3.85
CA HIS A 268 -20.12 6.95 -5.06
C HIS A 268 -19.10 5.93 -5.57
N VAL A 269 -17.81 6.14 -5.28
CA VAL A 269 -16.74 5.18 -5.59
C VAL A 269 -16.78 4.01 -4.63
N PHE A 270 -17.04 4.26 -3.34
CA PHE A 270 -17.26 3.19 -2.36
C PHE A 270 -18.46 2.30 -2.76
N ASP A 271 -19.59 2.90 -3.15
CA ASP A 271 -20.74 2.13 -3.65
C ASP A 271 -20.39 1.28 -4.88
N ALA A 272 -19.69 1.86 -5.85
CA ALA A 272 -19.23 1.16 -7.04
C ALA A 272 -18.28 0.01 -6.73
N ALA A 273 -17.43 0.15 -5.71
CA ALA A 273 -16.50 -0.87 -5.24
C ALA A 273 -17.18 -1.99 -4.46
N THR A 274 -18.32 -1.73 -3.80
CA THR A 274 -18.95 -2.67 -2.86
C THR A 274 -20.18 -3.39 -3.41
N PHE A 275 -20.95 -2.78 -4.31
CA PHE A 275 -22.11 -3.44 -4.90
C PHE A 275 -21.69 -4.56 -5.87
N LEU A 276 -21.91 -5.82 -5.46
CA LEU A 276 -21.62 -6.99 -6.27
C LEU A 276 -22.41 -6.95 -7.60
N PRO A 277 -21.74 -6.90 -8.76
CA PRO A 277 -22.45 -6.88 -10.02
C PRO A 277 -23.14 -8.20 -10.35
N MET A 278 -24.33 -8.10 -10.97
CA MET A 278 -25.09 -9.27 -11.43
C MET A 278 -24.37 -10.01 -12.57
N ASP A 279 -23.76 -9.27 -13.48
CA ASP A 279 -22.99 -9.79 -14.60
C ASP A 279 -21.61 -9.09 -14.61
N MET A 280 -20.56 -9.88 -14.38
CA MET A 280 -19.18 -9.41 -14.37
C MET A 280 -18.64 -9.17 -15.79
N SER A 281 -19.24 -9.78 -16.81
CA SER A 281 -18.81 -9.64 -18.21
C SER A 281 -19.41 -8.40 -18.88
N ASN A 282 -20.58 -7.95 -18.45
CA ASN A 282 -21.24 -6.77 -18.99
C ASN A 282 -20.84 -5.49 -18.24
N ALA A 283 -19.89 -4.73 -18.80
CA ALA A 283 -19.46 -3.43 -18.27
C ALA A 283 -20.48 -2.30 -18.47
N ARG A 284 -21.51 -2.47 -19.32
CA ARG A 284 -22.51 -1.44 -19.67
C ARG A 284 -23.94 -1.95 -19.47
N PRO A 285 -24.32 -2.38 -18.25
CA PRO A 285 -25.66 -2.88 -18.00
C PRO A 285 -26.71 -1.76 -18.12
N HIS A 286 -27.85 -2.04 -18.75
CA HIS A 286 -28.97 -1.09 -18.78
C HIS A 286 -29.58 -0.87 -17.39
N LEU A 287 -29.66 -1.95 -16.58
CA LEU A 287 -30.17 -1.93 -15.22
C LEU A 287 -29.09 -2.42 -14.25
N ILE A 288 -28.86 -1.63 -13.19
CA ILE A 288 -27.89 -1.95 -12.13
C ILE A 288 -28.67 -2.36 -10.90
N ILE A 289 -28.77 -3.67 -10.67
CA ILE A 289 -29.37 -4.22 -9.45
C ILE A 289 -28.35 -4.10 -8.33
N ARG A 290 -28.76 -3.50 -7.21
CA ARG A 290 -27.92 -3.30 -6.03
C ARG A 290 -28.44 -4.15 -4.88
N SER A 291 -27.63 -5.10 -4.45
CA SER A 291 -27.86 -5.82 -3.21
C SER A 291 -27.44 -4.96 -2.02
N PRO A 292 -28.16 -4.99 -0.88
CA PRO A 292 -27.72 -4.32 0.34
C PRO A 292 -26.46 -4.93 0.94
N TRP A 293 -25.98 -6.08 0.44
CA TRP A 293 -24.82 -6.81 0.97
C TRP A 293 -23.75 -6.99 -0.12
N PRO A 294 -22.45 -6.86 0.21
CA PRO A 294 -21.36 -6.96 -0.77
C PRO A 294 -21.09 -8.40 -1.23
N PHE A 295 -21.54 -9.40 -0.48
CA PHE A 295 -21.22 -10.83 -0.70
C PHE A 295 -22.39 -11.68 -1.22
N SER A 296 -23.58 -11.08 -1.43
CA SER A 296 -24.73 -11.82 -1.97
C SER A 296 -25.51 -10.97 -2.96
N ARG A 297 -25.99 -11.60 -4.03
CA ARG A 297 -26.92 -10.99 -5.00
C ARG A 297 -28.37 -11.04 -4.51
N VAL A 298 -28.69 -11.98 -3.62
CA VAL A 298 -30.04 -12.20 -3.09
C VAL A 298 -30.09 -11.66 -1.67
N SER A 299 -30.83 -10.56 -1.49
CA SER A 299 -30.89 -9.86 -0.19
C SER A 299 -31.39 -10.75 0.95
N LYS A 300 -32.26 -11.73 0.68
CA LYS A 300 -32.87 -12.59 1.72
C LYS A 300 -31.98 -13.71 2.24
N GLU A 301 -30.85 -13.99 1.59
CA GLU A 301 -29.99 -15.13 1.92
C GLU A 301 -28.86 -14.77 2.89
N GLY A 302 -28.49 -13.49 2.96
CA GLY A 302 -27.40 -13.02 3.82
C GLY A 302 -27.73 -13.14 5.32
N TYR A 303 -26.73 -13.45 6.15
CA TYR A 303 -26.93 -13.60 7.59
C TYR A 303 -27.45 -12.31 8.24
N LEU A 304 -27.03 -11.13 7.76
CA LEU A 304 -27.55 -9.84 8.22
C LEU A 304 -29.05 -9.70 8.00
N TYR A 305 -29.58 -10.24 6.89
CA TYR A 305 -31.03 -10.27 6.67
C TYR A 305 -31.73 -11.18 7.68
N LYS A 306 -31.15 -12.36 7.96
CA LYS A 306 -31.68 -13.29 8.95
C LYS A 306 -31.68 -12.68 10.35
N ALA A 307 -30.56 -12.09 10.77
CA ALA A 307 -30.42 -11.38 12.04
C ALA A 307 -31.39 -10.18 12.17
N GLN A 308 -31.70 -9.51 11.07
CA GLN A 308 -32.70 -8.42 11.04
C GLN A 308 -34.17 -8.91 11.08
N LYS A 309 -34.43 -10.21 10.88
CA LYS A 309 -35.78 -10.78 10.78
C LYS A 309 -36.13 -11.78 11.86
N ASP A 310 -35.13 -12.43 12.43
CA ASP A 310 -35.26 -13.41 13.50
C ASP A 310 -34.52 -12.88 14.72
N GLU A 311 -35.27 -12.48 15.74
CA GLU A 311 -34.74 -11.98 17.02
C GLU A 311 -33.89 -13.02 17.76
N ASN A 312 -34.05 -14.32 17.42
CA ASN A 312 -33.30 -15.42 18.02
C ASN A 312 -32.09 -15.87 17.19
N TYR A 313 -31.76 -15.16 16.10
CA TYR A 313 -30.63 -15.54 15.26
C TYR A 313 -29.31 -15.38 16.02
N GLU A 314 -28.56 -16.48 16.19
CA GLU A 314 -27.23 -16.42 16.79
C GLU A 314 -26.15 -16.21 15.73
N VAL A 315 -25.46 -15.08 15.80
CA VAL A 315 -24.29 -14.78 14.95
C VAL A 315 -23.18 -15.79 15.22
N THR A 316 -22.73 -16.45 14.17
CA THR A 316 -21.64 -17.45 14.22
C THR A 316 -20.27 -16.84 13.93
N LYS A 317 -19.20 -17.59 14.23
CA LYS A 317 -17.83 -17.19 13.87
C LYS A 317 -17.65 -16.99 12.36
N THR A 318 -18.34 -17.77 11.53
CA THR A 318 -18.31 -17.65 10.06
C THR A 318 -19.02 -16.40 9.58
N ASP A 319 -20.14 -16.01 10.21
CA ASP A 319 -20.85 -14.78 9.88
C ASP A 319 -19.96 -13.54 10.04
N CYS A 320 -19.09 -13.55 11.05
CA CYS A 320 -18.15 -12.48 11.33
C CYS A 320 -17.05 -12.30 10.27
N THR A 321 -16.88 -13.25 9.33
CA THR A 321 -16.01 -13.07 8.17
C THR A 321 -16.70 -12.30 7.04
N TYR A 322 -18.02 -12.11 7.09
CA TYR A 322 -18.80 -11.36 6.10
C TYR A 322 -19.06 -9.90 6.51
N ALA A 323 -19.34 -9.65 7.79
CA ALA A 323 -19.28 -8.31 8.38
C ALA A 323 -18.98 -8.38 9.88
N PHE A 324 -18.08 -7.52 10.35
CA PHE A 324 -17.67 -7.51 11.76
C PHE A 324 -18.59 -6.61 12.60
N THR A 325 -19.66 -7.18 13.17
CA THR A 325 -20.68 -6.48 13.99
C THR A 325 -20.33 -6.56 15.49
N ALA A 326 -21.15 -5.96 16.37
CA ALA A 326 -20.94 -6.03 17.82
C ALA A 326 -20.87 -7.49 18.33
N ASP A 327 -21.71 -8.36 17.77
CA ASP A 327 -21.79 -9.78 18.13
C ASP A 327 -20.50 -10.55 17.86
N CYS A 328 -19.62 -10.03 17.00
CA CYS A 328 -18.35 -10.65 16.63
C CYS A 328 -17.24 -10.46 17.66
N LEU A 329 -17.38 -9.47 18.55
CA LEU A 329 -16.40 -9.16 19.59
C LEU A 329 -16.19 -10.35 20.57
N LYS A 330 -17.18 -11.24 20.69
CA LYS A 330 -17.08 -12.46 21.52
C LYS A 330 -16.16 -13.52 20.93
N TYR A 331 -15.88 -13.48 19.62
CA TYR A 331 -15.09 -14.51 18.93
C TYR A 331 -13.64 -14.11 18.66
N PHE A 332 -13.41 -12.85 18.28
CA PHE A 332 -12.07 -12.35 17.99
C PHE A 332 -12.05 -10.81 18.02
N GLN A 333 -10.86 -10.26 18.20
CA GLN A 333 -10.63 -8.82 18.09
C GLN A 333 -10.63 -8.39 16.62
N TYR A 334 -11.02 -7.14 16.36
CA TYR A 334 -10.98 -6.57 15.02
C TYR A 334 -9.53 -6.46 14.51
N GLN A 335 -9.32 -6.75 13.21
CA GLN A 335 -8.04 -6.62 12.53
C GLN A 335 -8.24 -5.88 11.21
N ASN A 336 -7.48 -4.81 10.94
CA ASN A 336 -7.66 -3.99 9.73
C ASN A 336 -7.26 -4.73 8.44
N PHE A 337 -6.12 -5.43 8.51
CA PHE A 337 -5.49 -6.11 7.38
C PHE A 337 -5.99 -7.55 7.18
N ASN A 338 -7.17 -7.89 7.71
CA ASN A 338 -7.79 -9.16 7.40
C ASN A 338 -8.41 -9.13 6.00
N ASP A 339 -8.53 -10.32 5.40
CA ASP A 339 -9.26 -10.53 4.15
C ASP A 339 -10.73 -10.90 4.42
N TRP A 340 -11.33 -10.31 5.46
CA TRP A 340 -12.74 -10.49 5.79
C TRP A 340 -13.58 -9.38 5.16
N ALA A 341 -14.85 -9.68 4.90
CA ALA A 341 -15.82 -8.76 4.34
C ALA A 341 -15.34 -8.11 3.03
N LEU A 342 -14.66 -8.90 2.19
CA LEU A 342 -14.16 -8.45 0.90
C LEU A 342 -15.34 -8.14 -0.03
N SER A 343 -15.28 -6.96 -0.64
CA SER A 343 -16.09 -6.65 -1.82
C SER A 343 -15.62 -7.43 -3.05
N PHE A 344 -16.39 -7.32 -4.14
CA PHE A 344 -16.02 -7.94 -5.41
C PHE A 344 -14.74 -7.36 -6.04
N VAL A 345 -14.33 -6.13 -5.68
CA VAL A 345 -13.04 -5.54 -6.11
C VAL A 345 -11.91 -5.80 -5.11
N GLY A 346 -12.22 -6.35 -3.94
CA GLY A 346 -11.24 -6.72 -2.93
C GLY A 346 -10.98 -5.68 -1.82
N ILE A 347 -11.75 -4.58 -1.71
CA ILE A 347 -11.69 -3.76 -0.48
C ILE A 347 -12.23 -4.56 0.71
N SER A 348 -11.51 -4.55 1.83
CA SER A 348 -11.92 -5.19 3.09
C SER A 348 -12.92 -4.34 3.86
N GLY A 349 -13.65 -4.94 4.81
CA GLY A 349 -14.50 -4.18 5.73
C GLY A 349 -15.59 -3.36 5.04
N SER A 350 -16.14 -3.88 3.92
CA SER A 350 -17.22 -3.21 3.18
C SER A 350 -18.46 -2.99 4.05
N LEU A 351 -18.68 -3.86 5.03
CA LEU A 351 -19.64 -3.71 6.12
C LEU A 351 -18.98 -4.14 7.44
N GLY A 352 -19.28 -3.40 8.51
CA GLY A 352 -18.80 -3.70 9.86
C GLY A 352 -17.42 -3.11 10.11
N GLY A 353 -16.79 -3.49 11.23
CA GLY A 353 -15.51 -2.93 11.65
C GLY A 353 -15.68 -1.55 12.26
N TYR A 354 -14.82 -0.61 11.91
CA TYR A 354 -14.99 0.81 12.26
C TYR A 354 -15.93 1.52 11.30
N MET A 355 -16.54 2.60 11.77
CA MET A 355 -17.25 3.52 10.87
C MET A 355 -16.26 4.13 9.88
N GLU A 356 -16.73 4.47 8.69
CA GLU A 356 -15.86 4.99 7.62
C GLU A 356 -16.45 6.27 7.02
N VAL A 357 -15.66 7.34 6.98
CA VAL A 357 -16.07 8.62 6.38
C VAL A 357 -15.68 8.70 4.91
N PHE A 358 -16.51 9.41 4.14
CA PHE A 358 -16.33 9.66 2.71
C PHE A 358 -16.47 11.14 2.37
N GLU A 359 -15.96 11.52 1.22
CA GLU A 359 -16.39 12.74 0.55
C GLU A 359 -17.72 12.45 -0.18
N ASN A 360 -18.80 13.15 0.18
CA ASN A 360 -20.10 13.01 -0.47
C ASN A 360 -20.61 14.37 -0.98
N ILE A 361 -20.19 14.73 -2.19
CA ILE A 361 -20.53 16.01 -2.82
C ILE A 361 -22.05 16.10 -3.08
N THR A 362 -22.70 14.99 -3.44
CA THR A 362 -24.12 14.96 -3.78
C THR A 362 -25.02 15.09 -2.55
N HIS A 363 -24.64 14.45 -1.44
CA HIS A 363 -25.38 14.48 -0.18
C HIS A 363 -24.40 14.67 1.00
N PRO A 364 -23.99 15.91 1.31
CA PRO A 364 -23.00 16.16 2.37
C PRO A 364 -23.41 15.65 3.76
N ASP A 365 -24.72 15.61 4.03
CA ASP A 365 -25.32 15.06 5.27
C ASP A 365 -25.31 13.52 5.32
N GLU A 366 -24.71 12.85 4.34
CA GLU A 366 -24.61 11.39 4.22
C GLU A 366 -23.15 10.98 3.96
N ASN A 367 -22.22 11.45 4.80
CA ASN A 367 -20.79 11.23 4.62
C ASN A 367 -20.24 10.01 5.37
N LEU A 368 -21.05 9.22 6.08
CA LEU A 368 -20.57 8.17 6.98
C LEU A 368 -21.20 6.80 6.68
N LYS A 369 -20.37 5.77 6.50
CA LYS A 369 -20.78 4.36 6.66
C LYS A 369 -20.81 4.03 8.17
N ALA A 370 -22.01 3.98 8.73
CA ALA A 370 -22.20 3.69 10.16
C ALA A 370 -22.06 2.20 10.51
N SER A 371 -22.17 1.30 9.53
CA SER A 371 -22.04 -0.15 9.73
C SER A 371 -20.73 -0.50 10.44
N SER A 372 -20.79 -0.84 11.72
CA SER A 372 -19.62 -1.02 12.60
C SER A 372 -19.91 -1.96 13.77
N PHE A 373 -18.89 -2.36 14.53
CA PHE A 373 -19.08 -3.17 15.75
C PHE A 373 -19.77 -2.41 16.90
N TYR A 374 -20.11 -1.13 16.73
CA TYR A 374 -20.95 -0.39 17.67
C TYR A 374 -22.43 -0.80 17.61
N PHE A 375 -22.82 -1.55 16.58
CA PHE A 375 -24.20 -1.98 16.36
C PHE A 375 -24.31 -3.52 16.28
N PRO A 376 -25.40 -4.10 16.80
CA PRO A 376 -25.66 -5.53 16.64
C PRO A 376 -26.00 -5.86 15.20
N ALA A 377 -25.79 -7.11 14.78
CA ALA A 377 -26.07 -7.60 13.43
C ALA A 377 -27.53 -7.38 12.97
N SER A 378 -28.47 -7.30 13.92
CA SER A 378 -29.88 -6.99 13.69
C SER A 378 -30.15 -5.53 13.31
N SER A 379 -29.18 -4.62 13.44
CA SER A 379 -29.35 -3.20 13.13
C SER A 379 -29.47 -2.94 11.62
N SER A 380 -30.31 -1.97 11.25
CA SER A 380 -30.55 -1.56 9.86
C SER A 380 -29.35 -0.81 9.24
N VAL A 381 -28.40 -0.33 10.05
CA VAL A 381 -27.17 0.36 9.61
C VAL A 381 -26.26 -0.53 8.76
N HIS A 382 -26.37 -1.85 8.90
CA HIS A 382 -25.49 -2.82 8.24
C HIS A 382 -25.78 -3.01 6.75
N ARG A 383 -26.21 -1.98 6.03
CA ARG A 383 -26.61 -2.04 4.61
C ARG A 383 -25.72 -1.14 3.75
N LEU A 384 -25.31 -1.64 2.59
CA LEU A 384 -24.62 -0.82 1.60
C LEU A 384 -25.48 0.38 1.19
N ALA A 385 -24.81 1.51 0.93
CA ALA A 385 -25.40 2.82 0.67
C ALA A 385 -26.35 3.38 1.74
N ASN A 386 -26.55 2.69 2.87
CA ASN A 386 -27.20 3.27 4.02
C ASN A 386 -26.17 4.12 4.77
N ARG A 387 -26.34 5.44 4.74
CA ARG A 387 -25.37 6.37 5.29
C ARG A 387 -25.96 7.17 6.43
N SER A 388 -25.07 7.54 7.33
CA SER A 388 -25.28 8.49 8.41
C SER A 388 -24.42 9.73 8.14
N TYR A 389 -24.42 10.64 9.11
CA TYR A 389 -23.56 11.81 9.11
C TYR A 389 -22.58 11.79 10.26
N TRP A 390 -21.38 12.32 10.03
CA TRP A 390 -20.41 12.75 11.02
C TRP A 390 -19.93 14.16 10.69
N ASP A 391 -19.87 15.06 11.67
CA ASP A 391 -19.49 16.46 11.44
C ASP A 391 -18.00 16.68 11.12
N GLY A 392 -17.18 15.65 11.31
CA GLY A 392 -15.76 15.70 11.00
C GLY A 392 -14.87 16.30 12.09
N VAL A 393 -15.41 16.58 13.30
CA VAL A 393 -14.68 17.29 14.36
C VAL A 393 -14.52 16.45 15.62
N GLY A 394 -15.61 15.92 16.18
CA GLY A 394 -15.59 15.22 17.47
C GLY A 394 -16.06 13.77 17.37
N PHE A 395 -15.75 12.95 18.37
CA PHE A 395 -16.08 11.51 18.37
C PHE A 395 -17.22 11.15 19.33
N ASN A 396 -17.90 12.15 19.87
CA ASN A 396 -19.01 11.93 20.78
C ASN A 396 -20.29 11.76 19.96
N GLN A 397 -21.29 11.07 20.51
CA GLN A 397 -22.58 10.83 19.84
C GLN A 397 -23.23 12.09 19.22
N ASN A 398 -23.05 13.27 19.82
CA ASN A 398 -23.58 14.55 19.32
C ASN A 398 -23.00 15.00 17.98
N ASN A 399 -21.83 14.48 17.61
CA ASN A 399 -21.16 14.74 16.33
C ASN A 399 -21.72 13.86 15.20
N PHE A 400 -22.67 12.98 15.50
CA PHE A 400 -23.25 12.03 14.56
C PHE A 400 -24.76 12.22 14.41
N LYS A 401 -25.25 11.95 13.21
CA LYS A 401 -26.69 11.86 12.94
C LYS A 401 -26.98 10.53 12.27
N PHE A 402 -27.61 9.63 13.01
CA PHE A 402 -28.06 8.32 12.55
C PHE A 402 -29.50 8.39 12.07
N ASN A 403 -29.93 7.39 11.30
CA ASN A 403 -31.34 7.27 10.92
C ASN A 403 -32.23 7.01 12.14
N LYS A 404 -33.49 7.46 12.07
CA LYS A 404 -34.44 7.44 13.18
C LYS A 404 -34.78 6.04 13.70
N ASP A 405 -34.58 5.01 12.88
CA ASP A 405 -34.83 3.60 13.18
C ASP A 405 -33.65 2.92 13.89
N VAL A 406 -32.54 3.62 14.09
CA VAL A 406 -31.35 3.09 14.77
C VAL A 406 -31.44 3.40 16.25
N ASP A 407 -31.43 2.38 17.10
CA ASP A 407 -31.23 2.58 18.54
C ASP A 407 -29.80 3.04 18.81
N ILE A 408 -29.68 4.18 19.47
CA ILE A 408 -28.41 4.85 19.79
C ILE A 408 -28.26 5.08 21.29
N ASN A 409 -29.19 4.62 22.12
CA ASN A 409 -29.15 4.86 23.55
C ASN A 409 -27.93 4.21 24.21
N HIS A 410 -27.53 3.03 23.71
CA HIS A 410 -26.33 2.32 24.17
C HIS A 410 -25.02 2.99 23.76
N LEU A 411 -25.05 4.00 22.87
CA LEU A 411 -23.87 4.75 22.45
C LEU A 411 -23.55 5.94 23.36
N HIS A 412 -24.44 6.27 24.31
CA HIS A 412 -24.28 7.43 25.15
C HIS A 412 -23.02 7.33 26.03
N GLY A 413 -22.12 8.32 25.90
CA GLY A 413 -20.85 8.36 26.61
C GLY A 413 -19.73 7.53 25.98
N LEU A 414 -19.98 6.85 24.86
CA LEU A 414 -18.94 6.16 24.09
C LEU A 414 -18.28 7.13 23.10
N GLU A 415 -16.96 7.03 22.97
CA GLU A 415 -16.23 7.61 21.85
C GLU A 415 -16.34 6.68 20.63
N LEU A 416 -16.90 7.21 19.55
CA LEU A 416 -17.17 6.46 18.34
C LEU A 416 -16.06 6.72 17.32
N GLY A 417 -15.23 5.71 17.08
CA GLY A 417 -14.10 5.79 16.16
C GLY A 417 -14.54 5.87 14.70
N VAL A 418 -13.97 6.82 13.96
CA VAL A 418 -14.19 7.00 12.53
C VAL A 418 -12.87 6.81 11.80
N ALA A 419 -12.83 5.80 10.94
CA ALA A 419 -11.71 5.51 10.06
C ALA A 419 -11.98 6.06 8.66
N PHE A 420 -11.00 5.92 7.76
CA PHE A 420 -11.11 6.39 6.39
C PHE A 420 -10.20 5.61 5.43
N ARG A 421 -10.45 5.81 4.15
CA ARG A 421 -9.63 5.34 3.02
C ARG A 421 -9.33 6.49 2.11
N CYS A 422 -8.24 6.35 1.37
CA CYS A 422 -7.94 7.22 0.27
C CYS A 422 -8.24 6.53 -1.07
N MET A 423 -8.40 7.34 -2.11
CA MET A 423 -8.51 6.92 -3.50
C MET A 423 -7.64 7.78 -4.40
N ARG A 424 -7.33 7.30 -5.59
CA ARG A 424 -6.70 8.13 -6.64
C ARG A 424 -7.28 7.80 -7.98
N GLN A 425 -7.26 8.81 -8.84
CA GLN A 425 -7.63 8.68 -10.25
C GLN A 425 -6.36 8.87 -11.08
N SER A 426 -6.20 8.04 -12.11
CA SER A 426 -5.20 8.22 -13.14
C SER A 426 -5.92 8.20 -14.48
N ASP A 427 -5.62 9.19 -15.31
CA ASP A 427 -5.96 9.11 -16.73
C ASP A 427 -5.15 7.96 -17.34
N HIS A 428 -5.74 7.26 -18.31
CA HIS A 428 -5.00 6.30 -19.10
C HIS A 428 -4.04 7.08 -20.01
N ASP A 429 -2.73 6.97 -19.73
CA ASP A 429 -1.67 7.37 -20.66
C ASP A 429 -1.70 6.50 -21.94
#